data_AF-A0A520CB03-F1
#
_entry.id   AF-A0A520CB03-F1
#
_cell.length_a   1.000
_cell.length_b   1.000
_cell.length_c   1.000
_cell.angle_alpha   90.00
_cell.angle_beta   90.00
_cell.angle_gamma   90.00
#
_symmetry.space_group_name_H-M   'P 1'
#
loop_
_entity.id
_entity.type
_entity.pdbx_description
1 polymer ?
#
loop_
_entity_poly.entity_id
_entity_poly.type
_entity_poly.pdbx_seq_one_letter_code
_entity_poly.pdbx_strand_id
1 'polypeptide(L)'
;ELLSTTLYHIYLKSIGVESVLLPALDFMKTDEDNEPDIPFTTKHLTPLLEQHKGNKLFITQGFICRNSFGEVDNLRRGGSDYTASLLGAAILAEEVQIWTDIDGMHNNDPRIVKGTKPIAQLSFDEAAELAYFGAKILHPQSVFPAQKYKIPVRLLNTMEPTAAGTLITHDSEKGKIKSIAAKDGITAIRIQSSRMLLAYGFLRRVFEVFERYKTPIDMITTSEVAVSLTIDETGNLSKIIEELEGFGTVEVDTNHSIVCVVGDFGSEKHGFASRVLEGLKHIPIRMISYGGSNYNVSLLILSEYKTEALRSLHNRLFE
;
A
#
# COMPACT_ATOMS: atom_id res chain seq x y z
N GLU A 1 2.82 -15.32 -18.05
CA GLU A 1 3.56 -14.23 -18.71
C GLU A 1 4.08 -14.51 -20.12
N LEU A 2 5.03 -15.45 -20.33
CA LEU A 2 5.54 -15.71 -21.69
C LEU A 2 4.44 -16.17 -22.65
N LEU A 3 3.58 -17.10 -22.23
CA LEU A 3 2.47 -17.60 -23.05
C LEU A 3 1.42 -16.52 -23.34
N SER A 4 0.98 -15.78 -22.32
CA SER A 4 -0.07 -14.75 -22.44
C SER A 4 0.35 -13.62 -23.39
N THR A 5 1.56 -13.11 -23.23
CA THR A 5 2.09 -12.04 -24.10
C THR A 5 2.31 -12.50 -25.54
N THR A 6 2.74 -13.75 -25.73
CA THR A 6 2.88 -14.36 -27.07
C THR A 6 1.52 -14.50 -27.75
N LEU A 7 0.51 -15.02 -27.06
CA LEU A 7 -0.85 -15.14 -27.58
C LEU A 7 -1.45 -13.77 -27.93
N TYR A 8 -1.25 -12.76 -27.07
CA TYR A 8 -1.73 -11.40 -27.32
C TYR A 8 -1.05 -10.76 -28.53
N HIS A 9 0.26 -10.96 -28.69
CA HIS A 9 1.00 -10.50 -29.86
C HIS A 9 0.51 -11.17 -31.17
N ILE A 10 0.26 -12.48 -31.14
CA ILE A 10 -0.32 -13.21 -32.29
C ILE A 10 -1.72 -12.69 -32.61
N TYR A 11 -2.55 -12.47 -31.59
CA TYR A 11 -3.89 -11.92 -31.76
C TYR A 11 -3.85 -10.53 -32.44
N LEU A 12 -3.02 -9.61 -31.94
CA LEU A 12 -2.86 -8.27 -32.54
C LEU A 12 -2.42 -8.36 -34.01
N LYS A 13 -1.48 -9.24 -34.34
CA LYS A 13 -1.09 -9.50 -35.74
C LYS A 13 -2.25 -10.03 -36.57
N SER A 14 -3.08 -10.92 -36.03
CA SER A 14 -4.22 -11.51 -36.74
C SER A 14 -5.30 -10.48 -37.10
N ILE A 15 -5.42 -9.40 -36.32
CA ILE A 15 -6.35 -8.29 -36.59
C ILE A 15 -5.68 -7.10 -37.29
N GLY A 16 -4.44 -7.26 -37.79
CA GLY A 16 -3.72 -6.24 -38.54
C GLY A 16 -3.11 -5.10 -37.70
N VAL A 17 -3.00 -5.27 -36.38
CA VAL A 17 -2.35 -4.30 -35.49
C VAL A 17 -0.85 -4.62 -35.39
N GLU A 18 -0.03 -3.72 -35.92
CA GLU A 18 1.43 -3.83 -35.82
C GLU A 18 1.89 -3.73 -34.36
N SER A 19 2.61 -4.75 -33.89
CA SER A 19 3.18 -4.80 -32.54
C SER A 19 4.52 -5.52 -32.53
N VAL A 20 5.33 -5.29 -31.51
CA VAL A 20 6.61 -5.95 -31.27
C VAL A 20 6.60 -6.62 -29.90
N LEU A 21 6.95 -7.91 -29.84
CA LEU A 21 7.11 -8.63 -28.58
C LEU A 21 8.57 -8.56 -28.13
N LEU A 22 8.82 -7.92 -26.98
CA LEU A 22 10.14 -7.82 -26.37
C LEU A 22 10.23 -8.77 -25.17
N PRO A 23 11.24 -9.66 -25.09
CA PRO A 23 11.42 -10.54 -23.93
C PRO A 23 11.89 -9.74 -22.71
N ALA A 24 11.11 -9.75 -21.62
CA ALA A 24 11.46 -9.05 -20.39
C ALA A 24 12.81 -9.52 -19.80
N LEU A 25 13.16 -10.80 -19.99
CA LEU A 25 14.42 -11.38 -19.52
C LEU A 25 15.67 -10.78 -20.17
N ASP A 26 15.53 -9.98 -21.24
CA ASP A 26 16.67 -9.35 -21.91
C ASP A 26 17.05 -8.00 -21.27
N PHE A 27 16.14 -7.39 -20.51
CA PHE A 27 16.34 -6.05 -19.92
C PHE A 27 15.88 -5.91 -18.46
N MET A 28 15.06 -6.82 -17.93
CA MET A 28 14.64 -6.80 -16.52
C MET A 28 15.64 -7.58 -15.67
N LYS A 29 16.27 -6.90 -14.70
CA LYS A 29 17.26 -7.50 -13.81
C LYS A 29 17.12 -7.01 -12.37
N THR A 30 17.39 -7.88 -11.41
CA THR A 30 17.62 -7.53 -10.00
C THR A 30 19.09 -7.72 -9.61
N ASP A 31 19.52 -6.97 -8.59
CA ASP A 31 20.85 -7.06 -7.99
C ASP A 31 20.96 -8.16 -6.93
N GLU A 32 22.08 -8.19 -6.19
CA GLU A 32 22.35 -9.19 -5.15
C GLU A 32 21.41 -9.08 -3.94
N ASP A 33 20.83 -7.90 -3.71
CA ASP A 33 19.87 -7.64 -2.65
C ASP A 33 18.42 -7.94 -3.09
N ASN A 34 18.23 -8.37 -4.35
CA ASN A 34 16.96 -8.56 -5.03
C ASN A 34 16.23 -7.24 -5.37
N GLU A 35 16.94 -6.14 -5.43
CA GLU A 35 16.39 -4.85 -5.84
C GLU A 35 16.50 -4.68 -7.37
N PRO A 36 15.49 -4.12 -8.06
CA PRO A 36 15.56 -3.92 -9.50
C PRO A 36 16.60 -2.88 -9.95
N ASP A 37 17.33 -3.20 -11.01
CA ASP A 37 18.36 -2.33 -11.60
C ASP A 37 17.79 -1.53 -12.79
N ILE A 38 17.22 -0.36 -12.49
CA ILE A 38 16.64 0.54 -13.50
C ILE A 38 17.70 1.02 -14.51
N PRO A 39 18.92 1.45 -14.13
CA PRO A 39 19.98 1.78 -15.09
C PRO A 39 20.29 0.64 -16.08
N PHE A 40 20.35 -0.62 -15.60
CA PHE A 40 20.50 -1.78 -16.46
C PHE A 40 19.31 -1.91 -17.41
N THR A 41 18.08 -1.80 -16.91
CA THR A 41 16.87 -1.86 -17.74
C THR A 41 16.86 -0.78 -18.81
N THR A 42 17.13 0.48 -18.49
CA THR A 42 17.22 1.57 -19.48
C THR A 42 18.27 1.27 -20.54
N LYS A 43 19.46 0.82 -20.14
CA LYS A 43 20.57 0.53 -21.06
C LYS A 43 20.24 -0.59 -22.06
N HIS A 44 19.50 -1.61 -21.65
CA HIS A 44 19.19 -2.77 -22.50
C HIS A 44 17.87 -2.64 -23.25
N LEU A 45 16.89 -1.92 -22.69
CA LEU A 45 15.62 -1.68 -23.34
C LEU A 45 15.72 -0.63 -24.47
N THR A 46 16.51 0.43 -24.27
CA THR A 46 16.60 1.54 -25.25
C THR A 46 17.00 1.06 -26.65
N PRO A 47 18.06 0.25 -26.85
CA PRO A 47 18.42 -0.24 -28.17
C PRO A 47 17.33 -1.09 -28.84
N LEU A 48 16.58 -1.87 -28.05
CA LEU A 48 15.47 -2.69 -28.56
C LEU A 48 14.34 -1.82 -29.08
N LEU A 49 13.99 -0.74 -28.36
CA LEU A 49 13.01 0.24 -28.83
C LEU A 49 13.50 0.96 -30.10
N GLU A 50 14.79 1.32 -30.16
CA GLU A 50 15.38 2.01 -31.31
C GLU A 50 15.46 1.15 -32.57
N GLN A 51 15.68 -0.15 -32.44
CA GLN A 51 15.66 -1.10 -33.56
C GLN A 51 14.28 -1.15 -34.24
N HIS A 52 13.23 -0.79 -33.52
CA HIS A 52 11.83 -0.85 -33.95
C HIS A 52 11.16 0.54 -33.97
N LYS A 53 11.89 1.60 -34.33
CA LYS A 53 11.38 2.99 -34.40
C LYS A 53 10.09 3.19 -35.20
N GLY A 54 9.77 2.29 -36.14
CA GLY A 54 8.53 2.32 -36.91
C GLY A 54 7.28 1.85 -36.13
N ASN A 55 7.47 1.10 -35.03
CA ASN A 55 6.40 0.53 -34.24
C ASN A 55 6.07 1.42 -33.03
N LYS A 56 4.77 1.57 -32.78
CA LYS A 56 4.26 2.33 -31.63
C LYS A 56 3.80 1.44 -30.47
N LEU A 57 3.61 0.14 -30.72
CA LEU A 57 3.08 -0.80 -29.75
C LEU A 57 4.09 -1.89 -29.45
N PHE A 58 4.55 -1.92 -28.21
CA PHE A 58 5.45 -2.93 -27.67
C PHE A 58 4.71 -3.74 -26.61
N ILE A 59 4.96 -5.04 -26.61
CA ILE A 59 4.38 -6.00 -25.68
C ILE A 59 5.55 -6.66 -24.97
N THR A 60 5.47 -6.75 -23.65
CA THR A 60 6.45 -7.49 -22.85
C THR A 60 5.77 -8.13 -21.65
N GLN A 61 6.52 -8.98 -20.94
CA GLN A 61 6.07 -9.71 -19.78
C GLN A 61 6.20 -8.86 -18.52
N GLY A 62 5.21 -8.93 -17.63
CA GLY A 62 5.37 -8.52 -16.24
C GLY A 62 6.00 -9.63 -15.38
N PHE A 63 6.22 -9.36 -14.10
CA PHE A 63 6.58 -10.32 -13.04
C PHE A 63 7.95 -11.02 -13.16
N ILE A 64 8.42 -11.35 -14.36
CA ILE A 64 9.65 -12.11 -14.59
C ILE A 64 10.88 -11.20 -14.79
N CYS A 65 12.04 -11.65 -14.33
CA CYS A 65 13.33 -10.94 -14.48
C CYS A 65 14.50 -11.91 -14.45
N ARG A 66 15.73 -11.38 -14.57
CA ARG A 66 16.96 -12.11 -14.23
C ARG A 66 17.50 -11.68 -12.87
N ASN A 67 18.01 -12.61 -12.08
CA ASN A 67 18.72 -12.29 -10.84
C ASN A 67 20.17 -11.83 -11.11
N SER A 68 20.92 -11.52 -10.05
CA SER A 68 22.32 -11.11 -10.14
C SER A 68 23.22 -12.15 -10.81
N PHE A 69 22.89 -13.44 -10.68
CA PHE A 69 23.57 -14.58 -11.31
C PHE A 69 23.17 -14.82 -12.77
N GLY A 70 22.18 -14.08 -13.28
CA GLY A 70 21.68 -14.19 -14.65
C GLY A 70 20.64 -15.29 -14.86
N GLU A 71 20.19 -15.95 -13.78
CA GLU A 71 19.14 -16.98 -13.81
C GLU A 71 17.76 -16.34 -13.88
N VAL A 72 16.76 -17.10 -14.33
CA VAL A 72 15.36 -16.62 -14.36
C VAL A 72 14.83 -16.54 -12.93
N ASP A 73 14.28 -15.38 -12.59
CA ASP A 73 13.67 -15.10 -11.30
C ASP A 73 12.41 -14.24 -11.48
N ASN A 74 11.83 -13.75 -10.39
CA ASN A 74 10.62 -12.96 -10.39
C ASN A 74 10.61 -11.82 -9.35
N LEU A 75 9.74 -10.85 -9.61
CA LEU A 75 9.54 -9.65 -8.81
C LEU A 75 8.55 -9.83 -7.65
N ARG A 76 8.19 -11.08 -7.31
CA ARG A 76 7.31 -11.44 -6.19
C ARG A 76 5.93 -10.76 -6.28
N ARG A 77 5.34 -10.41 -5.12
CA ARG A 77 3.95 -9.94 -5.01
C ARG A 77 3.77 -8.57 -5.67
N GLY A 78 2.75 -8.44 -6.51
CA GLY A 78 2.53 -7.24 -7.32
C GLY A 78 3.55 -7.09 -8.45
N GLY A 79 4.24 -8.18 -8.83
CA GLY A 79 5.37 -8.12 -9.76
C GLY A 79 5.04 -7.56 -11.14
N SER A 80 3.81 -7.74 -11.66
CA SER A 80 3.42 -7.14 -12.95
C SER A 80 3.21 -5.63 -12.85
N ASP A 81 2.53 -5.15 -11.81
CA ASP A 81 2.40 -3.72 -11.51
C ASP A 81 3.78 -3.09 -11.29
N TYR A 82 4.65 -3.83 -10.61
CA TYR A 82 6.03 -3.41 -10.37
C TYR A 82 6.83 -3.32 -11.67
N THR A 83 6.71 -4.30 -12.58
CA THR A 83 7.29 -4.21 -13.92
C THR A 83 6.80 -2.97 -14.67
N ALA A 84 5.50 -2.66 -14.62
CA ALA A 84 4.95 -1.49 -15.29
C ALA A 84 5.58 -0.18 -14.76
N SER A 85 5.71 -0.04 -13.45
CA SER A 85 6.38 1.12 -12.83
C SER A 85 7.87 1.18 -13.13
N LEU A 86 8.58 0.04 -13.14
CA LEU A 86 10.00 -0.03 -13.48
C LEU A 86 10.25 0.38 -14.94
N LEU A 87 9.42 -0.10 -15.87
CA LEU A 87 9.50 0.29 -17.27
C LEU A 87 9.15 1.76 -17.47
N GLY A 88 8.09 2.24 -16.81
CA GLY A 88 7.72 3.65 -16.81
C GLY A 88 8.87 4.55 -16.34
N ALA A 89 9.58 4.15 -15.29
CA ALA A 89 10.79 4.84 -14.84
C ALA A 89 11.94 4.74 -15.85
N ALA A 90 12.17 3.54 -16.42
CA ALA A 90 13.29 3.29 -17.33
C ALA A 90 13.19 4.07 -18.65
N ILE A 91 11.97 4.32 -19.13
CA ILE A 91 11.69 5.08 -20.37
C ILE A 91 11.23 6.51 -20.12
N LEU A 92 11.14 6.95 -18.85
CA LEU A 92 10.59 8.25 -18.46
C LEU A 92 9.18 8.50 -19.05
N ALA A 93 8.29 7.53 -18.86
CA ALA A 93 6.93 7.58 -19.36
C ALA A 93 6.15 8.79 -18.80
N GLU A 94 5.20 9.31 -19.58
CA GLU A 94 4.33 10.40 -19.11
C GLU A 94 3.30 9.92 -18.08
N GLU A 95 2.88 8.65 -18.17
CA GLU A 95 1.92 8.01 -17.26
C GLU A 95 2.12 6.48 -17.31
N VAL A 96 1.93 5.81 -16.17
CA VAL A 96 1.79 4.35 -16.07
C VAL A 96 0.32 4.03 -15.79
N GLN A 97 -0.29 3.18 -16.63
CA GLN A 97 -1.67 2.76 -16.44
C GLN A 97 -1.75 1.32 -15.96
N ILE A 98 -2.48 1.10 -14.87
CA ILE A 98 -2.76 -0.22 -14.32
C ILE A 98 -4.25 -0.48 -14.50
N TRP A 99 -4.56 -1.45 -15.35
CA TRP A 99 -5.91 -1.85 -15.70
C TRP A 99 -6.33 -3.05 -14.86
N THR A 100 -7.37 -2.89 -14.07
CA THR A 100 -7.89 -3.87 -13.10
C THR A 100 -9.40 -4.08 -13.31
N ASP A 101 -10.08 -4.75 -12.37
CA ASP A 101 -11.51 -5.06 -12.39
C ASP A 101 -12.38 -4.03 -11.63
N ILE A 102 -11.78 -2.93 -11.18
CA ILE A 102 -12.43 -1.84 -10.46
C ILE A 102 -12.17 -0.49 -11.13
N ASP A 103 -13.09 0.45 -10.95
CA ASP A 103 -13.11 1.83 -11.50
C ASP A 103 -12.26 2.84 -10.70
N GLY A 104 -11.43 2.33 -9.80
CA GLY A 104 -10.45 3.10 -9.04
C GLY A 104 -10.46 2.77 -7.56
N MET A 105 -9.78 3.58 -6.76
CA MET A 105 -9.89 3.51 -5.30
C MET A 105 -11.13 4.28 -4.85
N HIS A 106 -11.93 3.70 -3.97
CA HIS A 106 -13.14 4.34 -3.44
C HIS A 106 -12.87 5.04 -2.11
N ASN A 107 -13.64 6.10 -1.83
CA ASN A 107 -13.54 6.85 -0.58
C ASN A 107 -13.99 6.06 0.68
N ASN A 108 -14.60 4.89 0.51
CA ASN A 108 -14.89 3.91 1.55
C ASN A 108 -15.11 2.53 0.90
N ASP A 109 -15.26 1.47 1.70
CA ASP A 109 -15.53 0.12 1.17
C ASP A 109 -16.97 0.04 0.60
N PRO A 110 -17.14 -0.11 -0.74
CA PRO A 110 -18.46 -0.15 -1.38
C PRO A 110 -19.30 -1.37 -0.97
N ARG A 111 -18.68 -2.41 -0.38
CA ARG A 111 -19.36 -3.60 0.11
C ARG A 111 -20.06 -3.35 1.45
N ILE A 112 -19.65 -2.33 2.20
CA ILE A 112 -20.12 -2.03 3.57
C ILE A 112 -20.97 -0.76 3.60
N VAL A 113 -20.52 0.26 2.87
CA VAL A 113 -21.12 1.60 2.82
C VAL A 113 -21.72 1.82 1.43
N LYS A 114 -22.96 2.31 1.37
CA LYS A 114 -23.60 2.70 0.10
C LYS A 114 -23.21 4.13 -0.24
N GLY A 115 -23.24 4.49 -1.52
CA GLY A 115 -22.96 5.87 -1.95
C GLY A 115 -21.48 6.25 -1.98
N THR A 116 -20.57 5.26 -1.87
CA THR A 116 -19.13 5.50 -2.06
C THR A 116 -18.85 6.08 -3.44
N LYS A 117 -17.85 6.94 -3.52
CA LYS A 117 -17.42 7.59 -4.76
C LYS A 117 -15.99 7.17 -5.08
N PRO A 118 -15.66 6.97 -6.37
CA PRO A 118 -14.27 6.81 -6.78
C PRO A 118 -13.49 8.09 -6.46
N ILE A 119 -12.26 7.93 -6.03
CA ILE A 119 -11.35 9.03 -5.73
C ILE A 119 -10.64 9.40 -7.03
N ALA A 120 -10.83 10.63 -7.49
CA ALA A 120 -10.23 11.09 -8.75
C ALA A 120 -8.70 11.19 -8.65
N GLN A 121 -8.19 11.69 -7.53
CA GLN A 121 -6.76 11.91 -7.32
C GLN A 121 -6.32 11.62 -5.88
N LEU A 122 -5.18 10.93 -5.76
CA LEU A 122 -4.45 10.64 -4.53
C LEU A 122 -2.96 10.99 -4.70
N SER A 123 -2.28 11.28 -3.59
CA SER A 123 -0.82 11.19 -3.56
C SER A 123 -0.35 9.73 -3.42
N PHE A 124 0.92 9.45 -3.72
CA PHE A 124 1.53 8.15 -3.47
C PHE A 124 1.45 7.75 -1.99
N ASP A 125 1.66 8.71 -1.08
CA ASP A 125 1.58 8.46 0.35
C ASP A 125 0.15 8.11 0.77
N GLU A 126 -0.86 8.86 0.32
CA GLU A 126 -2.27 8.55 0.58
C GLU A 126 -2.69 7.18 0.02
N ALA A 127 -2.24 6.86 -1.20
CA ALA A 127 -2.52 5.56 -1.82
C ALA A 127 -1.87 4.40 -1.06
N ALA A 128 -0.64 4.59 -0.54
CA ALA A 128 0.05 3.60 0.27
C ALA A 128 -0.69 3.31 1.59
N GLU A 129 -1.17 4.35 2.27
CA GLU A 129 -1.98 4.22 3.49
C GLU A 129 -3.26 3.43 3.23
N LEU A 130 -3.98 3.76 2.15
CA LEU A 130 -5.19 3.03 1.77
C LEU A 130 -4.92 1.58 1.41
N ALA A 131 -3.85 1.32 0.65
CA ALA A 131 -3.46 -0.01 0.26
C ALA A 131 -3.12 -0.89 1.47
N TYR A 132 -2.43 -0.32 2.45
CA TYR A 132 -2.05 -1.03 3.67
C TYR A 132 -3.26 -1.38 4.55
N PHE A 133 -4.19 -0.43 4.74
CA PHE A 133 -5.30 -0.57 5.69
C PHE A 133 -6.62 -1.09 5.11
N GLY A 134 -6.68 -1.56 3.85
CA GLY A 134 -7.87 -2.29 3.40
C GLY A 134 -8.15 -2.29 1.90
N ALA A 135 -7.60 -1.35 1.15
CA ALA A 135 -7.78 -1.27 -0.31
C ALA A 135 -6.73 -2.14 -1.01
N LYS A 136 -6.87 -3.47 -0.97
CA LYS A 136 -5.95 -4.47 -1.56
C LYS A 136 -5.93 -4.46 -3.10
N ILE A 137 -5.74 -3.30 -3.69
CA ILE A 137 -5.80 -3.03 -5.13
C ILE A 137 -4.38 -2.95 -5.68
N LEU A 138 -3.48 -2.29 -4.95
CA LEU A 138 -2.14 -1.98 -5.40
C LEU A 138 -1.16 -2.28 -4.27
N HIS A 139 -0.08 -3.00 -4.56
CA HIS A 139 0.95 -3.22 -3.56
C HIS A 139 1.80 -1.95 -3.41
N PRO A 140 2.04 -1.40 -2.20
CA PRO A 140 2.78 -0.15 -2.04
C PRO A 140 4.16 -0.16 -2.71
N GLN A 141 4.88 -1.28 -2.66
CA GLN A 141 6.18 -1.42 -3.31
C GLN A 141 6.11 -1.36 -4.85
N SER A 142 4.98 -1.73 -5.45
CA SER A 142 4.84 -1.79 -6.91
C SER A 142 4.87 -0.41 -7.56
N VAL A 143 4.47 0.65 -6.85
CA VAL A 143 4.48 2.04 -7.35
C VAL A 143 5.70 2.84 -6.93
N PHE A 144 6.57 2.28 -6.09
CA PHE A 144 7.75 2.98 -5.59
C PHE A 144 8.67 3.50 -6.72
N PRO A 145 8.92 2.77 -7.82
CA PRO A 145 9.71 3.32 -8.94
C PRO A 145 9.01 4.52 -9.57
N ALA A 146 7.70 4.43 -9.81
CA ALA A 146 6.93 5.54 -10.36
C ALA A 146 6.97 6.76 -9.44
N GLN A 147 6.83 6.57 -8.12
CA GLN A 147 6.99 7.64 -7.11
C GLN A 147 8.38 8.29 -7.17
N LYS A 148 9.44 7.48 -7.14
CA LYS A 148 10.84 7.95 -7.16
C LYS A 148 11.17 8.78 -8.40
N TYR A 149 10.65 8.37 -9.56
CA TYR A 149 10.85 9.05 -10.84
C TYR A 149 9.75 10.06 -11.18
N LYS A 150 8.83 10.32 -10.24
CA LYS A 150 7.70 11.26 -10.39
C LYS A 150 6.82 10.97 -11.61
N ILE A 151 6.65 9.70 -11.94
CA ILE A 151 5.79 9.22 -13.02
C ILE A 151 4.38 9.01 -12.44
N PRO A 152 3.35 9.71 -12.95
CA PRO A 152 1.96 9.47 -12.53
C PRO A 152 1.53 8.03 -12.78
N VAL A 153 0.74 7.46 -11.86
CA VAL A 153 0.14 6.13 -12.01
C VAL A 153 -1.37 6.26 -12.04
N ARG A 154 -2.04 5.69 -13.03
CA ARG A 154 -3.50 5.70 -13.12
C ARG A 154 -4.07 4.30 -12.98
N LEU A 155 -5.00 4.13 -12.05
CA LEU A 155 -5.79 2.91 -11.87
C LEU A 155 -7.07 3.01 -12.69
N LEU A 156 -7.32 2.03 -13.56
CA LEU A 156 -8.44 2.01 -14.52
C LEU A 156 -9.19 0.68 -14.49
N ASN A 157 -10.46 0.69 -14.92
CA ASN A 157 -11.29 -0.51 -15.02
C ASN A 157 -11.29 -1.06 -16.45
N THR A 158 -10.90 -2.32 -16.60
CA THR A 158 -10.95 -3.05 -17.87
C THR A 158 -12.39 -3.23 -18.37
N MET A 159 -13.36 -3.34 -17.47
CA MET A 159 -14.78 -3.51 -17.77
C MET A 159 -15.51 -2.18 -18.04
N GLU A 160 -14.91 -1.05 -17.64
CA GLU A 160 -15.46 0.30 -17.87
C GLU A 160 -14.36 1.26 -18.37
N PRO A 161 -13.91 1.13 -19.63
CA PRO A 161 -12.74 1.86 -20.13
C PRO A 161 -12.90 3.39 -20.23
N THR A 162 -14.13 3.88 -20.13
CA THR A 162 -14.44 5.31 -20.15
C THR A 162 -14.42 5.96 -18.77
N ALA A 163 -14.33 5.17 -17.70
CA ALA A 163 -14.20 5.69 -16.34
C ALA A 163 -12.87 6.44 -16.20
N ALA A 164 -12.89 7.57 -15.48
CA ALA A 164 -11.69 8.40 -15.29
C ALA A 164 -10.58 7.70 -14.47
N GLY A 165 -10.97 6.74 -13.64
CA GLY A 165 -10.09 6.04 -12.73
C GLY A 165 -9.61 6.89 -11.56
N THR A 166 -8.58 6.39 -10.88
CA THR A 166 -7.86 7.12 -9.83
C THR A 166 -6.46 7.46 -10.32
N LEU A 167 -6.12 8.75 -10.34
CA LEU A 167 -4.78 9.22 -10.65
C LEU A 167 -3.95 9.36 -9.35
N ILE A 168 -2.81 8.68 -9.30
CA ILE A 168 -1.87 8.70 -8.19
C ILE A 168 -0.65 9.51 -8.62
N THR A 169 -0.36 10.58 -7.89
CA THR A 169 0.76 11.50 -8.21
C THR A 169 1.59 11.82 -6.97
N HIS A 170 2.60 12.67 -7.11
CA HIS A 170 3.33 13.20 -5.94
C HIS A 170 2.50 14.24 -5.17
N ASP A 171 1.54 14.90 -5.82
CA ASP A 171 0.78 15.99 -5.22
C ASP A 171 -0.51 15.48 -4.58
N SER A 172 -0.72 15.85 -3.32
CA SER A 172 -1.99 15.68 -2.60
C SER A 172 -2.84 16.94 -2.73
N GLU A 173 -4.16 16.77 -2.85
CA GLU A 173 -5.09 17.89 -2.66
C GLU A 173 -5.17 18.28 -1.19
N LYS A 174 -4.75 19.52 -0.89
CA LYS A 174 -4.75 20.05 0.46
C LYS A 174 -6.16 20.27 1.02
N GLY A 175 -6.30 20.13 2.33
CA GLY A 175 -7.49 20.48 3.10
C GLY A 175 -8.68 19.55 2.88
N LYS A 176 -8.45 18.28 2.52
CA LYS A 176 -9.52 17.31 2.30
C LYS A 176 -9.21 15.97 2.94
N ILE A 177 -10.25 15.35 3.49
CA ILE A 177 -10.26 13.92 3.76
C ILE A 177 -10.64 13.23 2.45
N LYS A 178 -9.90 12.20 2.09
CA LYS A 178 -10.04 11.51 0.80
C LYS A 178 -10.80 10.20 0.96
N SER A 179 -10.55 9.47 2.04
CA SER A 179 -11.01 8.10 2.13
C SER A 179 -10.95 7.53 3.55
N ILE A 180 -11.66 6.42 3.73
CA ILE A 180 -11.68 5.62 4.93
C ILE A 180 -11.42 4.16 4.52
N ALA A 181 -10.49 3.51 5.20
CA ALA A 181 -10.20 2.08 5.04
C ALA A 181 -10.30 1.37 6.39
N ALA A 182 -10.49 0.05 6.37
CA ALA A 182 -10.45 -0.76 7.58
C ALA A 182 -9.75 -2.10 7.37
N LYS A 183 -8.94 -2.48 8.37
CA LYS A 183 -8.19 -3.74 8.44
C LYS A 183 -8.68 -4.54 9.63
N ASP A 184 -9.14 -5.76 9.36
CA ASP A 184 -9.65 -6.71 10.36
C ASP A 184 -8.56 -7.62 10.91
N GLY A 185 -8.89 -8.37 11.96
CA GLY A 185 -8.03 -9.44 12.49
C GLY A 185 -6.88 -8.92 13.33
N ILE A 186 -7.04 -7.74 13.93
CA ILE A 186 -5.99 -7.06 14.66
C ILE A 186 -6.01 -7.49 16.12
N THR A 187 -4.81 -7.77 16.64
CA THR A 187 -4.55 -8.05 18.05
C THR A 187 -3.73 -6.92 18.64
N ALA A 188 -4.21 -6.30 19.71
CA ALA A 188 -3.48 -5.30 20.47
C ALA A 188 -2.75 -5.95 21.64
N ILE A 189 -1.49 -5.56 21.84
CA ILE A 189 -0.63 -6.01 22.92
C ILE A 189 -0.21 -4.76 23.70
N ARG A 190 -0.56 -4.72 24.98
CA ARG A 190 -0.16 -3.64 25.90
C ARG A 190 0.86 -4.18 26.89
N ILE A 191 2.01 -3.53 26.96
CA ILE A 191 3.09 -3.85 27.90
C ILE A 191 3.20 -2.70 28.88
N GLN A 192 2.85 -2.94 30.14
CA GLN A 192 2.97 -1.98 31.21
C GLN A 192 4.20 -2.27 32.07
N SER A 193 5.09 -1.28 32.20
CA SER A 193 6.32 -1.42 32.98
C SER A 193 6.77 -0.07 33.55
N SER A 194 6.91 0.00 34.88
CA SER A 194 7.54 1.15 35.53
C SER A 194 9.01 1.33 35.12
N ARG A 195 9.64 0.27 34.62
CA ARG A 195 11.01 0.30 34.08
C ARG A 195 11.12 0.99 32.72
N MET A 196 10.01 1.44 32.13
CA MET A 196 10.04 2.24 30.89
C MET A 196 10.45 3.70 31.17
N LEU A 197 10.12 4.23 32.35
CA LEU A 197 10.44 5.60 32.74
C LEU A 197 11.95 5.83 32.73
N LEU A 198 12.40 6.80 31.93
CA LEU A 198 13.81 7.22 31.81
C LEU A 198 14.78 6.10 31.38
N ALA A 199 14.27 4.96 30.91
CA ALA A 199 15.07 3.81 30.54
C ALA A 199 15.45 3.82 29.06
N TYR A 200 16.73 4.07 28.79
CA TYR A 200 17.30 3.90 27.46
C TYR A 200 17.19 2.44 27.01
N GLY A 201 16.71 2.23 25.77
CA GLY A 201 16.68 0.91 25.13
C GLY A 201 15.50 -0.01 25.49
N PHE A 202 14.52 0.43 26.30
CA PHE A 202 13.31 -0.36 26.57
C PHE A 202 12.56 -0.70 25.27
N LEU A 203 12.22 0.31 24.47
CA LEU A 203 11.49 0.12 23.21
C LEU A 203 12.26 -0.74 22.20
N ARG A 204 13.59 -0.57 22.12
CA ARG A 204 14.45 -1.40 21.28
C ARG A 204 14.30 -2.88 21.65
N ARG A 205 14.42 -3.23 22.94
CA ARG A 205 14.30 -4.62 23.41
C ARG A 205 12.92 -5.21 23.14
N VAL A 206 11.86 -4.41 23.27
CA VAL A 206 10.50 -4.82 22.91
C VAL A 206 10.42 -5.14 21.42
N PHE A 207 10.89 -4.23 20.54
CA PHE A 207 10.84 -4.45 19.09
C PHE A 207 11.74 -5.61 18.61
N GLU A 208 12.88 -5.85 19.26
CA GLU A 208 13.74 -7.01 18.98
C GLU A 208 13.02 -8.36 19.19
N VAL A 209 12.02 -8.43 20.07
CA VAL A 209 11.18 -9.63 20.21
C VAL A 209 10.38 -9.86 18.93
N PHE A 210 9.66 -8.86 18.45
CA PHE A 210 8.85 -8.96 17.23
C PHE A 210 9.71 -9.26 15.99
N GLU A 211 10.90 -8.67 15.91
CA GLU A 211 11.87 -8.95 14.86
C GLU A 211 12.32 -10.42 14.85
N ARG A 212 12.68 -11.00 16.01
CA ARG A 212 13.06 -12.42 16.12
C ARG A 212 11.99 -13.35 15.57
N TYR A 213 10.72 -13.02 15.80
CA TYR A 213 9.57 -13.80 15.32
C TYR A 213 9.04 -13.34 13.95
N LYS A 214 9.74 -12.41 13.28
CA LYS A 214 9.36 -11.84 11.97
C LYS A 214 7.90 -11.38 11.93
N THR A 215 7.44 -10.76 13.01
CA THR A 215 6.05 -10.31 13.18
C THR A 215 5.98 -8.80 13.00
N PRO A 216 5.41 -8.29 11.88
CA PRO A 216 5.24 -6.87 11.65
C PRO A 216 4.29 -6.23 12.68
N ILE A 217 4.53 -4.96 12.98
CA ILE A 217 3.67 -4.14 13.85
C ILE A 217 2.97 -3.10 12.98
N ASP A 218 1.66 -2.94 13.15
CA ASP A 218 0.87 -1.95 12.39
C ASP A 218 0.85 -0.57 13.07
N MET A 219 0.39 -0.51 14.32
CA MET A 219 0.23 0.72 15.10
C MET A 219 1.02 0.64 16.39
N ILE A 220 1.51 1.80 16.84
CA ILE A 220 2.19 1.97 18.12
C ILE A 220 1.59 3.21 18.81
N THR A 221 1.35 3.11 20.10
CA THR A 221 1.06 4.25 20.98
C THR A 221 1.75 4.06 22.32
N THR A 222 2.23 5.14 22.91
CA THR A 222 2.98 5.11 24.17
C THR A 222 2.34 6.02 25.21
N SER A 223 2.41 5.60 26.46
CA SER A 223 2.30 6.44 27.65
C SER A 223 3.65 6.47 28.36
N GLU A 224 3.73 7.15 29.49
CA GLU A 224 4.94 7.26 30.30
C GLU A 224 5.42 5.90 30.83
N VAL A 225 4.51 4.95 31.06
CA VAL A 225 4.78 3.65 31.71
C VAL A 225 4.28 2.44 30.92
N ALA A 226 3.75 2.64 29.72
CA ALA A 226 3.26 1.54 28.89
C ALA A 226 3.41 1.83 27.41
N VAL A 227 3.63 0.77 26.64
CA VAL A 227 3.57 0.77 25.18
C VAL A 227 2.44 -0.16 24.75
N SER A 228 1.59 0.30 23.82
CA SER A 228 0.60 -0.56 23.15
C SER A 228 0.94 -0.63 21.67
N LEU A 229 0.88 -1.85 21.13
CA LEU A 229 1.24 -2.16 19.75
C LEU A 229 0.20 -3.10 19.16
N THR A 230 0.05 -3.10 17.84
CA THR A 230 -0.89 -4.01 17.17
C THR A 230 -0.19 -4.89 16.15
N ILE A 231 -0.68 -6.11 16.01
CA ILE A 231 -0.23 -7.09 15.01
C ILE A 231 -1.44 -7.71 14.32
N ASP A 232 -1.24 -8.20 13.10
CA ASP A 232 -2.22 -8.97 12.32
C ASP A 232 -1.83 -10.44 12.11
N GLU A 233 -0.56 -10.79 12.32
CA GLU A 233 -0.04 -12.16 12.27
C GLU A 233 0.14 -12.75 13.68
N THR A 234 -0.71 -13.70 14.04
CA THR A 234 -0.74 -14.28 15.40
C THR A 234 0.00 -15.62 15.53
N GLY A 235 0.63 -16.13 14.47
CA GLY A 235 1.28 -17.45 14.45
C GLY A 235 2.35 -17.67 15.53
N ASN A 236 3.03 -16.61 15.98
CA ASN A 236 4.03 -16.66 17.06
C ASN A 236 3.59 -15.95 18.35
N LEU A 237 2.32 -15.55 18.46
CA LEU A 237 1.82 -14.69 19.54
C LEU A 237 2.13 -15.23 20.94
N SER A 238 1.95 -16.53 21.19
CA SER A 238 2.21 -17.13 22.51
C SER A 238 3.66 -16.99 22.97
N LYS A 239 4.62 -17.18 22.04
CA LYS A 239 6.06 -17.04 22.31
C LYS A 239 6.46 -15.59 22.51
N ILE A 240 5.85 -14.69 21.72
CA ILE A 240 6.05 -13.24 21.87
C ILE A 240 5.59 -12.80 23.26
N ILE A 241 4.40 -13.23 23.72
CA ILE A 241 3.88 -12.89 25.05
C ILE A 241 4.83 -13.36 26.15
N GLU A 242 5.28 -14.61 26.10
CA GLU A 242 6.20 -15.19 27.09
C GLU A 242 7.49 -14.37 27.24
N GLU A 243 8.09 -13.94 26.12
CA GLU A 243 9.27 -13.06 26.17
C GLU A 243 8.94 -11.65 26.67
N LEU A 244 7.77 -11.12 26.30
CA LEU A 244 7.35 -9.78 26.70
C LEU A 244 7.03 -9.65 28.19
N GLU A 245 6.59 -10.73 28.83
CA GLU A 245 6.36 -10.80 30.28
C GLU A 245 7.65 -10.55 31.08
N GLY A 246 8.83 -10.79 30.47
CA GLY A 246 10.12 -10.42 31.05
C GLY A 246 10.34 -8.90 31.19
N PHE A 247 9.59 -8.09 30.44
CA PHE A 247 9.69 -6.62 30.46
C PHE A 247 8.63 -5.95 31.33
N GLY A 248 7.49 -6.59 31.61
CA GLY A 248 6.40 -6.02 32.38
C GLY A 248 5.11 -6.85 32.31
N THR A 249 4.01 -6.28 32.76
CA THR A 249 2.68 -6.91 32.65
C THR A 249 2.17 -6.78 31.23
N VAL A 250 1.81 -7.91 30.61
CA VAL A 250 1.32 -7.98 29.24
C VAL A 250 -0.20 -8.22 29.24
N GLU A 251 -0.93 -7.39 28.51
CA GLU A 251 -2.35 -7.58 28.22
C GLU A 251 -2.55 -7.73 26.71
N VAL A 252 -3.45 -8.62 26.31
CA VAL A 252 -3.70 -8.94 24.91
C VAL A 252 -5.19 -8.86 24.62
N ASP A 253 -5.54 -7.96 23.71
CA ASP A 253 -6.90 -7.74 23.26
C ASP A 253 -7.03 -8.22 21.80
N THR A 254 -7.87 -9.22 21.54
CA THR A 254 -8.10 -9.76 20.18
C THR A 254 -9.38 -9.19 19.56
N ASN A 255 -9.69 -9.55 18.31
CA ASN A 255 -10.92 -9.14 17.61
C ASN A 255 -11.09 -7.62 17.46
N HIS A 256 -10.00 -6.93 17.13
CA HIS A 256 -10.03 -5.52 16.79
C HIS A 256 -9.94 -5.32 15.28
N SER A 257 -10.42 -4.15 14.86
CA SER A 257 -10.22 -3.62 13.51
C SER A 257 -9.57 -2.25 13.60
N ILE A 258 -8.58 -2.01 12.75
CA ILE A 258 -8.04 -0.68 12.52
C ILE A 258 -8.95 0.02 11.52
N VAL A 259 -9.41 1.22 11.86
CA VAL A 259 -10.08 2.14 10.94
C VAL A 259 -9.12 3.28 10.66
N CYS A 260 -8.70 3.42 9.40
CA CYS A 260 -7.78 4.44 8.96
C CYS A 260 -8.52 5.46 8.10
N VAL A 261 -8.44 6.73 8.49
CA VAL A 261 -8.93 7.86 7.70
C VAL A 261 -7.74 8.51 7.00
N VAL A 262 -7.82 8.62 5.68
CA VAL A 262 -6.74 9.13 4.83
C VAL A 262 -7.12 10.48 4.24
N GLY A 263 -6.16 11.41 4.22
CA GLY A 263 -6.31 12.75 3.67
C GLY A 263 -5.29 13.73 4.26
N ASP A 264 -5.52 15.03 4.10
CA ASP A 264 -4.58 16.06 4.58
C ASP A 264 -4.72 16.29 6.11
N PHE A 265 -3.83 15.64 6.85
CA PHE A 265 -3.70 15.69 8.31
C PHE A 265 -2.40 16.40 8.75
N GLY A 266 -1.88 17.32 7.93
CA GLY A 266 -0.71 18.13 8.28
C GLY A 266 -0.85 18.82 9.64
N SER A 267 0.26 18.96 10.37
CA SER A 267 0.27 19.50 11.74
C SER A 267 -0.23 20.94 11.84
N GLU A 268 -0.19 21.70 10.74
CA GLU A 268 -0.73 23.05 10.63
C GLU A 268 -2.25 23.10 10.42
N LYS A 269 -2.90 21.96 10.21
CA LYS A 269 -4.33 21.87 9.93
C LYS A 269 -5.14 21.77 11.22
N HIS A 270 -6.22 22.55 11.28
CA HIS A 270 -7.12 22.55 12.42
C HIS A 270 -8.41 21.79 12.10
N GLY A 271 -8.91 21.03 13.09
CA GLY A 271 -10.25 20.45 13.08
C GLY A 271 -10.40 19.09 12.36
N PHE A 272 -9.48 18.65 11.50
CA PHE A 272 -9.60 17.37 10.80
C PHE A 272 -9.65 16.17 11.75
N ALA A 273 -8.69 16.06 12.67
CA ALA A 273 -8.71 15.01 13.68
C ALA A 273 -9.97 15.08 14.58
N SER A 274 -10.43 16.29 14.93
CA SER A 274 -11.66 16.47 15.70
C SER A 274 -12.88 15.94 14.95
N ARG A 275 -13.00 16.21 13.64
CA ARG A 275 -14.11 15.70 12.82
C ARG A 275 -14.16 14.18 12.78
N VAL A 276 -12.99 13.53 12.72
CA VAL A 276 -12.89 12.07 12.76
C VAL A 276 -13.38 11.54 14.11
N LEU A 277 -12.90 12.11 15.22
CA LEU A 277 -13.31 11.70 16.57
C LEU A 277 -14.79 12.00 16.85
N GLU A 278 -15.32 13.12 16.37
CA GLU A 278 -16.74 13.44 16.44
C GLU A 278 -17.61 12.42 15.70
N GLY A 279 -17.15 11.92 14.55
CA GLY A 279 -17.81 10.85 13.79
C GLY A 279 -17.82 9.50 14.51
N LEU A 280 -16.96 9.31 15.51
CA LEU A 280 -16.83 8.07 16.28
C LEU A 280 -17.19 8.25 17.76
N LYS A 281 -17.77 9.38 18.15
CA LYS A 281 -18.02 9.72 19.58
C LYS A 281 -18.88 8.70 20.34
N HIS A 282 -19.68 7.89 19.62
CA HIS A 282 -20.55 6.85 20.17
C HIS A 282 -19.91 5.46 20.18
N ILE A 283 -18.69 5.32 19.66
CA ILE A 283 -17.96 4.05 19.56
C ILE A 283 -16.77 4.09 20.53
N PRO A 284 -16.59 3.07 21.39
CA PRO A 284 -15.40 2.97 22.23
C PRO A 284 -14.13 2.83 21.39
N ILE A 285 -13.19 3.75 21.55
CA ILE A 285 -11.89 3.75 20.87
C ILE A 285 -10.83 3.18 21.81
N ARG A 286 -10.12 2.13 21.38
CA ARG A 286 -9.08 1.45 22.17
C ARG A 286 -7.71 2.11 22.03
N MET A 287 -7.37 2.53 20.81
CA MET A 287 -6.10 3.22 20.50
C MET A 287 -6.32 4.27 19.40
N ILE A 288 -5.53 5.34 19.45
CA ILE A 288 -5.43 6.35 18.39
C ILE A 288 -3.96 6.47 18.02
N SER A 289 -3.65 6.41 16.74
CA SER A 289 -2.34 6.77 16.19
C SER A 289 -2.51 7.95 15.24
N TYR A 290 -1.81 9.03 15.55
CA TYR A 290 -1.89 10.30 14.83
C TYR A 290 -0.54 11.03 14.95
N GLY A 291 -0.13 11.72 13.88
CA GLY A 291 1.12 12.49 13.84
C GLY A 291 2.34 11.70 13.37
N GLY A 292 2.23 10.39 13.15
CA GLY A 292 3.28 9.59 12.48
C GLY A 292 3.34 9.80 10.97
N SER A 293 2.24 10.28 10.38
CA SER A 293 2.09 10.64 8.97
C SER A 293 1.24 11.90 8.89
N ASN A 294 1.49 12.75 7.89
CA ASN A 294 0.62 13.89 7.57
C ASN A 294 -0.60 13.46 6.76
N TYR A 295 -0.74 12.17 6.44
CA TYR A 295 -1.73 11.68 5.51
C TYR A 295 -2.79 10.75 6.13
N ASN A 296 -2.67 10.43 7.43
CA ASN A 296 -3.60 9.51 8.07
C ASN A 296 -3.90 9.82 9.55
N VAL A 297 -5.08 9.35 9.99
CA VAL A 297 -5.41 9.07 11.38
C VAL A 297 -5.88 7.62 11.47
N SER A 298 -5.26 6.82 12.32
CA SER A 298 -5.64 5.42 12.52
C SER A 298 -6.24 5.22 13.92
N LEU A 299 -7.37 4.54 13.98
CA LEU A 299 -8.08 4.24 15.23
C LEU A 299 -8.29 2.74 15.36
N LEU A 300 -8.09 2.21 16.56
CA LEU A 300 -8.36 0.82 16.88
C LEU A 300 -9.70 0.72 17.62
N ILE A 301 -10.60 -0.09 17.10
CA ILE A 301 -11.93 -0.37 17.69
C ILE A 301 -12.19 -1.87 17.72
N LEU A 302 -13.14 -2.32 18.55
CA LEU A 302 -13.63 -3.70 18.46
C LEU A 302 -14.26 -3.95 17.09
N SER A 303 -13.99 -5.10 16.49
CA SER A 303 -14.42 -5.43 15.13
C SER A 303 -15.94 -5.39 14.95
N GLU A 304 -16.73 -5.62 16.01
CA GLU A 304 -18.18 -5.53 15.99
C GLU A 304 -18.68 -4.12 15.60
N TYR A 305 -17.93 -3.07 15.94
CA TYR A 305 -18.28 -1.69 15.64
C TYR A 305 -17.81 -1.22 14.26
N LYS A 306 -17.03 -2.03 13.52
CA LYS A 306 -16.44 -1.62 12.23
C LYS A 306 -17.46 -1.07 11.24
N THR A 307 -18.55 -1.80 11.01
CA THR A 307 -19.56 -1.39 10.02
C THR A 307 -20.21 -0.06 10.40
N GLU A 308 -20.50 0.12 11.69
CA GLU A 308 -21.06 1.38 12.20
C GLU A 308 -20.04 2.53 12.12
N ALA A 309 -18.77 2.27 12.45
CA ALA A 309 -17.69 3.23 12.34
C ALA A 309 -17.50 3.71 10.89
N LEU A 310 -17.44 2.79 9.93
CA LEU A 310 -17.30 3.14 8.51
C LEU A 310 -18.47 3.98 7.99
N ARG A 311 -19.70 3.65 8.40
CA ARG A 311 -20.91 4.41 8.02
C ARG A 311 -20.96 5.79 8.66
N SER A 312 -20.73 5.87 9.97
CA SER A 312 -20.77 7.13 10.69
C SER A 312 -19.68 8.10 10.21
N LEU A 313 -18.47 7.60 10.00
CA LEU A 313 -17.39 8.39 9.40
C LEU A 313 -17.75 8.83 7.98
N HIS A 314 -18.33 7.93 7.16
CA HIS A 314 -18.74 8.32 5.80
C HIS A 314 -19.71 9.50 5.81
N ASN A 315 -20.79 9.38 6.59
CA ASN A 315 -21.81 10.41 6.70
C ASN A 315 -21.28 11.71 7.30
N ARG A 316 -20.33 11.65 8.24
CA ARG A 316 -19.78 12.85 8.88
C ARG A 316 -18.74 13.57 8.02
N LEU A 317 -18.01 12.83 7.19
CA LEU A 317 -16.83 13.33 6.49
C LEU A 317 -17.10 13.65 5.01
N PHE A 318 -18.06 12.96 4.38
CA PHE A 318 -18.34 13.07 2.95
C PHE A 318 -19.78 13.49 2.59
N GLU A 319 -20.71 13.45 3.54
CA GLU A 319 -22.08 13.99 3.41
C GLU A 319 -22.23 15.28 4.23
#